data_AF-A0A8H7NA73-F1
#
_entry.id   AF-A0A8H7NA73-F1
#
_cell.length_a   1.000
_cell.length_b   1.000
_cell.length_c   1.000
_cell.angle_alpha   90.00
_cell.angle_beta   90.00
_cell.angle_gamma   90.00
#
_symmetry.space_group_name_H-M   'P 1'
#
loop_
_entity.id
_entity.type
_entity.pdbx_description
1 polymer ?
#
loop_
_entity_poly.entity_id
_entity_poly.type
_entity_poly.pdbx_seq_one_letter_code
_entity_poly.pdbx_strand_id
1 'polypeptide(L)'
;MGIKVGHETGAAYWRPECFGPDFFEVLGDERPAHRWLIMGPTRSGSTFHKDPNATSAWNAVIQGSKYWIMFPPAAQVPGVYVSKDSSEVTSPLSIAEWLLTFHEEARRLPECVEGICEAGEILHVPSGWWHLVVNIESGIALTQNFVPQSPGLHNLSEALSFLRDKADQVSGFRHDIENPSDLFIKRMGAKYPELLEKALDIADRKAGKKRRWDTAIAVGDEQPSGGFSFGFALGEDDDEIP
;
A
#
# COMPACT_ATOMS: atom_id res chain seq x y z
N MET A 1 6.77 19.45 -13.12
CA MET A 1 5.85 19.67 -14.25
C MET A 1 4.59 20.34 -13.72
N GLY A 2 4.19 21.50 -14.24
CA GLY A 2 2.99 22.24 -13.81
C GLY A 2 1.69 21.67 -14.38
N ILE A 3 1.50 20.35 -14.28
CA ILE A 3 0.29 19.68 -14.77
C ILE A 3 -0.84 19.93 -13.76
N LYS A 4 -1.90 20.59 -14.20
CA LYS A 4 -3.13 20.77 -13.41
C LYS A 4 -3.95 19.48 -13.48
N VAL A 5 -4.38 18.98 -12.32
CA VAL A 5 -5.14 17.74 -12.18
C VAL A 5 -6.36 18.03 -11.32
N GLY A 6 -7.54 17.75 -11.85
CA GLY A 6 -8.81 18.07 -11.20
C GLY A 6 -9.92 18.31 -12.21
N HIS A 7 -11.07 18.77 -11.72
CA HIS A 7 -12.26 19.02 -12.53
C HIS A 7 -12.32 20.47 -13.06
N GLU A 8 -11.35 21.30 -12.70
CA GLU A 8 -11.29 22.68 -13.15
C GLU A 8 -10.96 22.82 -14.64
N THR A 9 -11.44 23.90 -15.26
CA THR A 9 -11.14 24.21 -16.65
C THR A 9 -9.63 24.32 -16.88
N GLY A 10 -9.12 23.58 -17.87
CA GLY A 10 -7.70 23.53 -18.20
C GLY A 10 -6.89 22.51 -17.40
N ALA A 11 -7.54 21.67 -16.59
CA ALA A 11 -6.91 20.46 -16.05
C ALA A 11 -6.60 19.46 -17.18
N ALA A 12 -5.49 18.73 -17.03
CA ALA A 12 -5.05 17.73 -18.01
C ALA A 12 -5.83 16.42 -17.88
N TYR A 13 -6.19 16.04 -16.66
CA TYR A 13 -7.03 14.88 -16.35
C TYR A 13 -7.60 15.01 -14.92
N TRP A 14 -8.52 14.10 -14.57
CA TRP A 14 -8.98 13.86 -13.21
C TRP A 14 -9.03 12.35 -12.93
N ARG A 15 -9.04 11.97 -11.65
CA ARG A 15 -9.20 10.57 -11.23
C ARG A 15 -10.60 10.07 -11.61
N PRO A 16 -10.78 8.81 -12.07
CA PRO A 16 -12.11 8.25 -12.32
C PRO A 16 -12.99 8.28 -11.06
N GLU A 17 -14.18 8.86 -11.20
CA GLU A 17 -15.08 9.13 -10.06
C GLU A 17 -15.58 7.86 -9.35
N CYS A 18 -15.67 6.74 -10.09
CA CYS A 18 -16.13 5.46 -9.56
C CYS A 18 -15.23 4.88 -8.46
N PHE A 19 -13.99 5.35 -8.33
CA PHE A 19 -13.06 4.92 -7.28
C PHE A 19 -13.20 5.69 -5.96
N GLY A 20 -14.03 6.74 -5.94
CA GLY A 20 -14.32 7.51 -4.74
C GLY A 20 -13.12 8.30 -4.19
N PRO A 21 -13.19 8.68 -2.91
CA PRO A 21 -12.12 9.41 -2.22
C PRO A 21 -10.84 8.58 -2.05
N ASP A 22 -9.70 9.26 -2.12
CA ASP A 22 -8.38 8.72 -1.81
C ASP A 22 -7.93 9.20 -0.43
N PHE A 23 -7.86 8.29 0.55
CA PHE A 23 -7.46 8.67 1.91
C PHE A 23 -6.02 9.21 2.00
N PHE A 24 -5.12 8.89 1.06
CA PHE A 24 -3.77 9.49 1.06
C PHE A 24 -3.77 10.97 0.65
N GLU A 25 -4.88 11.55 0.17
CA GLU A 25 -4.98 12.99 -0.07
C GLU A 25 -4.82 13.82 1.22
N VAL A 26 -5.08 13.25 2.40
CA VAL A 26 -4.89 13.97 3.69
C VAL A 26 -3.44 14.34 3.96
N LEU A 27 -2.48 13.67 3.30
CA LEU A 27 -1.05 13.92 3.41
C LEU A 27 -0.60 15.13 2.58
N GLY A 28 -1.44 15.67 1.69
CA GLY A 28 -1.08 16.81 0.84
C GLY A 28 0.22 16.56 0.06
N ASP A 29 1.14 17.53 0.11
CA ASP A 29 2.45 17.47 -0.56
C ASP A 29 3.47 16.53 0.13
N GLU A 30 3.13 16.00 1.30
CA GLU A 30 3.93 15.02 2.05
C GLU A 30 3.57 13.58 1.69
N ARG A 31 2.59 13.38 0.78
CA ARG A 31 2.16 12.06 0.32
C ARG A 31 3.25 11.36 -0.50
N PRO A 32 3.26 10.02 -0.57
CA PRO A 32 4.20 9.32 -1.41
C PRO A 32 3.92 9.58 -2.90
N ALA A 33 4.95 9.40 -3.73
CA ALA A 33 4.80 9.34 -5.18
C ALA A 33 3.67 8.36 -5.53
N HIS A 34 2.70 8.84 -6.32
CA HIS A 34 1.43 8.14 -6.50
C HIS A 34 0.86 8.26 -7.91
N ARG A 35 1.50 9.00 -8.82
CA ARG A 35 1.03 9.23 -10.19
C ARG A 35 2.18 9.06 -11.14
N TRP A 36 1.97 8.29 -12.20
CA TRP A 36 2.99 8.03 -13.21
C TRP A 36 2.39 8.08 -14.61
N LEU A 37 3.09 8.76 -15.51
CA LEU A 37 2.91 8.61 -16.94
C LEU A 37 3.80 7.46 -17.40
N ILE A 38 3.20 6.41 -17.96
CA ILE A 38 3.90 5.24 -18.45
C ILE A 38 3.91 5.30 -19.97
N MET A 39 5.10 5.34 -20.56
CA MET A 39 5.30 5.25 -22.01
C MET A 39 6.27 4.12 -22.30
N GLY A 40 5.93 3.23 -23.22
CA GLY A 40 6.79 2.09 -23.52
C GLY A 40 6.51 1.45 -24.87
N PRO A 41 7.52 0.84 -25.50
CA PRO A 41 7.35 0.11 -26.75
C PRO A 41 6.65 -1.24 -26.53
N THR A 42 6.17 -1.84 -27.62
CA THR A 42 5.69 -3.23 -27.65
C THR A 42 6.67 -4.19 -26.97
N ARG A 43 6.14 -5.13 -26.16
CA ARG A 43 6.82 -6.12 -25.32
C ARG A 43 7.52 -5.58 -24.06
N SER A 44 7.52 -4.26 -23.82
CA SER A 44 7.94 -3.73 -22.51
C SER A 44 6.81 -3.88 -21.47
N GLY A 45 7.13 -3.73 -20.19
CA GLY A 45 6.13 -3.88 -19.12
C GLY A 45 6.76 -3.97 -17.75
N SER A 46 6.05 -4.59 -16.80
CA SER A 46 6.52 -4.85 -15.44
C SER A 46 6.32 -6.31 -15.06
N THR A 47 7.30 -6.90 -14.37
CA THR A 47 7.19 -8.25 -13.77
C THR A 47 6.15 -8.27 -12.65
N PHE A 48 5.91 -9.46 -12.07
CA PHE A 48 4.99 -9.60 -10.94
C PHE A 48 5.42 -8.75 -9.75
N HIS A 49 4.49 -7.93 -9.27
CA HIS A 49 4.65 -7.15 -8.06
C HIS A 49 3.30 -6.89 -7.39
N LYS A 50 3.35 -6.35 -6.17
CA LYS A 50 2.22 -5.71 -5.48
C LYS A 50 2.51 -4.22 -5.39
N ASP A 51 1.47 -3.41 -5.47
CA ASP A 51 1.59 -1.98 -5.26
C ASP A 51 2.08 -1.65 -3.83
N PRO A 52 2.91 -0.61 -3.67
CA PRO A 52 3.49 -0.26 -2.38
C PRO A 52 2.43 0.28 -1.41
N ASN A 53 2.78 0.29 -0.12
CA ASN A 53 2.01 0.92 0.96
C ASN A 53 0.57 0.41 1.09
N ALA A 54 0.30 -0.83 0.64
CA ALA A 54 -1.02 -1.45 0.55
C ALA A 54 -2.07 -0.58 -0.19
N THR A 55 -1.63 0.19 -1.19
CA THR A 55 -2.51 0.98 -2.04
C THR A 55 -3.22 0.10 -3.09
N SER A 56 -4.39 0.56 -3.54
CA SER A 56 -4.94 0.13 -4.83
C SER A 56 -4.39 1.04 -5.93
N ALA A 57 -4.55 0.66 -7.19
CA ALA A 57 -4.23 1.51 -8.33
C ALA A 57 -5.31 1.48 -9.41
N TRP A 58 -5.33 2.50 -10.24
CA TRP A 58 -6.01 2.46 -11.53
C TRP A 58 -5.02 2.79 -12.64
N ASN A 59 -5.16 2.14 -13.79
CA ASN A 59 -4.33 2.32 -14.98
C ASN A 59 -5.22 2.62 -16.18
N ALA A 60 -5.19 3.85 -16.66
CA ALA A 60 -5.92 4.30 -17.85
C ALA A 60 -5.02 4.21 -19.08
N VAL A 61 -5.39 3.37 -20.05
CA VAL A 61 -4.65 3.22 -21.31
C VAL A 61 -5.10 4.33 -22.27
N ILE A 62 -4.20 5.26 -22.57
CA ILE A 62 -4.48 6.41 -23.46
C ILE A 62 -4.23 6.02 -24.92
N GLN A 63 -3.15 5.27 -25.16
CA GLN A 63 -2.77 4.78 -26.48
C GLN A 63 -2.16 3.37 -26.37
N GLY A 64 -2.40 2.54 -27.39
CA GLY A 64 -1.95 1.15 -27.45
C GLY A 64 -2.81 0.23 -26.59
N SER A 65 -2.26 -0.91 -26.19
CA SER A 65 -2.97 -1.92 -25.39
C SER A 65 -2.02 -2.67 -24.47
N LYS A 66 -2.56 -3.13 -23.34
CA LYS A 66 -1.80 -3.81 -22.29
C LYS A 66 -2.45 -5.15 -21.97
N TYR A 67 -1.66 -6.21 -22.01
CA TYR A 67 -2.02 -7.49 -21.42
C TYR A 67 -1.73 -7.46 -19.93
N TRP A 68 -2.67 -7.95 -19.14
CA TRP A 68 -2.60 -8.07 -17.70
C TRP A 68 -2.85 -9.52 -17.29
N ILE A 69 -2.09 -9.97 -16.31
CA ILE A 69 -2.33 -11.20 -15.58
C ILE A 69 -2.17 -10.94 -14.09
N MET A 70 -3.16 -11.31 -13.32
CA MET A 70 -3.35 -10.88 -11.94
C MET A 70 -3.80 -12.02 -11.05
N PHE A 71 -3.39 -11.98 -9.79
CA PHE A 71 -3.76 -12.95 -8.77
C PHE A 71 -4.10 -12.27 -7.44
N PRO A 72 -5.06 -12.81 -6.66
CA PRO A 72 -5.40 -12.26 -5.37
C PRO A 72 -4.22 -12.36 -4.38
N PRO A 73 -4.23 -11.58 -3.28
CA PRO A 73 -3.05 -11.41 -2.42
C PRO A 73 -2.48 -12.70 -1.82
N ALA A 74 -3.33 -13.72 -1.61
CA ALA A 74 -3.01 -14.99 -0.98
C ALA A 74 -2.67 -16.12 -1.99
N ALA A 75 -2.80 -15.86 -3.29
CA ALA A 75 -2.49 -16.85 -4.31
C ALA A 75 -0.98 -17.10 -4.40
N GLN A 76 -0.61 -18.34 -4.73
CA GLN A 76 0.74 -18.73 -5.08
C GLN A 76 0.92 -18.57 -6.59
N VAL A 77 1.56 -17.47 -6.99
CA VAL A 77 1.85 -17.22 -8.41
C VAL A 77 3.01 -18.13 -8.84
N PRO A 78 2.87 -18.96 -9.89
CA PRO A 78 3.94 -19.84 -10.34
C PRO A 78 5.24 -19.08 -10.62
N GLY A 79 6.36 -19.59 -10.15
CA GLY A 79 7.68 -18.96 -10.26
C GLY A 79 7.92 -17.76 -9.34
N VAL A 80 6.92 -17.27 -8.59
CA VAL A 80 7.07 -16.19 -7.62
C VAL A 80 7.03 -16.76 -6.21
N TYR A 81 8.15 -16.63 -5.50
CA TYR A 81 8.33 -17.10 -4.14
C TYR A 81 8.51 -15.93 -3.20
N VAL A 82 7.79 -15.95 -2.09
CA VAL A 82 7.80 -14.86 -1.11
C VAL A 82 8.31 -15.43 0.21
N SER A 83 9.22 -14.71 0.87
CA SER A 83 9.66 -15.06 2.21
C SER A 83 8.49 -15.02 3.20
N LYS A 84 8.62 -15.70 4.35
CA LYS A 84 7.55 -15.80 5.36
C LYS A 84 7.09 -14.46 5.91
N ASP A 85 8.01 -13.50 6.04
CA ASP A 85 7.77 -12.11 6.45
C ASP A 85 7.42 -11.19 5.26
N SER A 86 7.44 -11.73 4.05
CA SER A 86 7.21 -11.00 2.79
C SER A 86 8.19 -9.85 2.54
N SER A 87 9.38 -9.89 3.11
CA SER A 87 10.46 -8.93 2.87
C SER A 87 11.22 -9.22 1.58
N GLU A 88 11.26 -10.48 1.15
CA GLU A 88 11.95 -10.91 -0.06
C GLU A 88 10.98 -11.58 -1.04
N VAL A 89 11.11 -11.21 -2.31
CA VAL A 89 10.36 -11.81 -3.42
C VAL A 89 11.34 -12.30 -4.47
N THR A 90 11.40 -13.62 -4.63
CA THR A 90 12.17 -14.27 -5.70
C THR A 90 11.23 -14.53 -6.87
N SER A 91 11.54 -13.96 -8.03
CA SER A 91 10.77 -14.13 -9.26
C SER A 91 11.71 -14.21 -10.46
N PRO A 92 11.25 -14.68 -11.63
CA PRO A 92 12.04 -14.66 -12.86
C PRO A 92 12.57 -13.26 -13.17
N LEU A 93 13.77 -13.20 -13.74
CA LEU A 93 14.47 -11.93 -13.97
C LEU A 93 13.77 -11.05 -15.00
N SER A 94 12.98 -11.65 -15.88
CA SER A 94 12.29 -10.93 -16.95
C SER A 94 10.87 -11.41 -17.18
N ILE A 95 10.07 -10.52 -17.74
CA ILE A 95 8.71 -10.80 -18.23
C ILE A 95 8.73 -11.98 -19.22
N ALA A 96 9.71 -11.98 -20.14
CA ALA A 96 9.81 -13.01 -21.16
C ALA A 96 10.09 -14.40 -20.56
N GLU A 97 11.00 -14.48 -19.59
CA GLU A 97 11.29 -15.73 -18.86
C GLU A 97 10.03 -16.24 -18.17
N TRP A 98 9.33 -15.37 -17.42
CA TRP A 98 8.11 -15.78 -16.74
C TRP A 98 7.03 -16.27 -17.72
N LEU A 99 6.84 -15.53 -18.84
CA LEU A 99 5.83 -15.89 -19.84
C LEU A 99 6.15 -17.23 -20.54
N LEU A 100 7.41 -17.51 -20.84
CA LEU A 100 7.81 -18.73 -21.52
C LEU A 100 7.79 -19.95 -20.59
N THR A 101 8.03 -19.77 -19.30
CA THR A 101 8.17 -20.88 -18.35
C THR A 101 6.90 -21.18 -17.56
N PHE A 102 6.15 -20.16 -17.14
CA PHE A 102 5.09 -20.31 -16.13
C PHE A 102 3.70 -19.90 -16.61
N HIS A 103 3.57 -19.19 -17.74
CA HIS A 103 2.28 -18.62 -18.18
C HIS A 103 1.19 -19.67 -18.38
N GLU A 104 1.50 -20.77 -19.06
CA GLU A 104 0.51 -21.81 -19.34
C GLU A 104 -0.01 -22.48 -18.06
N GLU A 105 0.88 -22.72 -17.09
CA GLU A 105 0.51 -23.25 -15.78
C GLU A 105 -0.34 -22.24 -15.00
N ALA A 106 0.11 -20.98 -14.95
CA ALA A 106 -0.54 -19.90 -14.22
C ALA A 106 -1.99 -19.68 -14.69
N ARG A 107 -2.24 -19.74 -16.01
CA ARG A 107 -3.59 -19.60 -16.60
C ARG A 107 -4.56 -20.73 -16.25
N ARG A 108 -4.06 -21.87 -15.78
CA ARG A 108 -4.90 -23.00 -15.35
C ARG A 108 -5.35 -22.86 -13.89
N LEU A 109 -4.78 -21.92 -13.14
CA LEU A 109 -5.17 -21.67 -11.76
C LEU A 109 -6.54 -20.96 -11.71
N PRO A 110 -7.46 -21.39 -10.84
CA PRO A 110 -8.78 -20.78 -10.74
C PRO A 110 -8.73 -19.33 -10.23
N GLU A 111 -7.66 -18.93 -9.54
CA GLU A 111 -7.43 -17.57 -9.07
C GLU A 111 -6.84 -16.63 -10.13
N CYS A 112 -6.45 -17.15 -11.29
CA CYS A 112 -5.86 -16.36 -12.37
C CYS A 112 -6.92 -15.48 -13.03
N VAL A 113 -6.68 -14.17 -13.03
CA VAL A 113 -7.47 -13.21 -13.79
C VAL A 113 -6.58 -12.57 -14.83
N GLU A 114 -6.89 -12.73 -16.11
CA GLU A 114 -6.14 -12.13 -17.22
C GLU A 114 -7.07 -11.42 -18.19
N GLY A 115 -6.50 -10.46 -18.94
CA GLY A 115 -7.23 -9.72 -19.95
C GLY A 115 -6.34 -8.74 -20.70
N ILE A 116 -6.90 -8.17 -21.76
CA ILE A 116 -6.29 -7.05 -22.47
C ILE A 116 -7.10 -5.80 -22.11
N CYS A 117 -6.39 -4.74 -21.74
CA CYS A 117 -6.93 -3.41 -21.51
C CYS A 117 -6.53 -2.56 -22.72
N GLU A 118 -7.53 -2.14 -23.48
CA GLU A 118 -7.40 -1.41 -24.75
C GLU A 118 -7.38 0.11 -24.52
N ALA A 119 -7.01 0.87 -25.55
CA ALA A 119 -7.05 2.33 -25.49
C ALA A 119 -8.47 2.85 -25.16
N GLY A 120 -8.56 3.76 -24.20
CA GLY A 120 -9.80 4.28 -23.66
C GLY A 120 -10.34 3.51 -22.45
N GLU A 121 -9.78 2.35 -22.13
CA GLU A 121 -10.17 1.54 -20.97
C GLU A 121 -9.33 1.88 -19.73
N ILE A 122 -9.90 1.54 -18.56
CA ILE A 122 -9.27 1.74 -17.26
C ILE A 122 -9.31 0.42 -16.50
N LEU A 123 -8.13 -0.09 -16.15
CA LEU A 123 -8.01 -1.23 -15.27
C LEU A 123 -7.90 -0.78 -13.81
N HIS A 124 -8.62 -1.45 -12.91
CA HIS A 124 -8.46 -1.30 -11.47
C HIS A 124 -7.65 -2.45 -10.89
N VAL A 125 -6.61 -2.14 -10.13
CA VAL A 125 -5.78 -3.08 -9.37
C VAL A 125 -6.15 -2.97 -7.90
N PRO A 126 -6.84 -3.96 -7.31
CA PRO A 126 -7.17 -3.91 -5.91
C PRO A 126 -5.92 -4.09 -5.03
N SER A 127 -5.94 -3.44 -3.87
CA SER A 127 -4.85 -3.52 -2.89
C SER A 127 -4.36 -4.94 -2.64
N GLY A 128 -3.04 -5.11 -2.72
CA GLY A 128 -2.34 -6.36 -2.45
C GLY A 128 -2.40 -7.41 -3.56
N TRP A 129 -3.04 -7.15 -4.70
CA TRP A 129 -3.05 -8.09 -5.82
C TRP A 129 -1.69 -8.17 -6.51
N TRP A 130 -1.27 -9.39 -6.79
CA TRP A 130 -0.13 -9.65 -7.66
C TRP A 130 -0.53 -9.32 -9.10
N HIS A 131 0.34 -8.62 -9.82
CA HIS A 131 0.07 -8.32 -11.23
C HIS A 131 1.35 -8.20 -12.06
N LEU A 132 1.28 -8.71 -13.29
CA LEU A 132 2.27 -8.55 -14.35
C LEU A 132 1.60 -7.91 -15.56
N VAL A 133 2.33 -7.02 -16.22
CA VAL A 133 1.79 -6.19 -17.32
C VAL A 133 2.73 -6.24 -18.50
N VAL A 134 2.17 -6.38 -19.71
CA VAL A 134 2.93 -6.32 -20.96
C VAL A 134 2.24 -5.39 -21.94
N ASN A 135 2.99 -4.45 -22.49
CA ASN A 135 2.55 -3.63 -23.61
C ASN A 135 2.46 -4.51 -24.86
N ILE A 136 1.25 -4.79 -25.34
CA ILE A 136 1.04 -5.52 -26.60
C ILE A 136 1.32 -4.59 -27.78
N GLU A 137 0.93 -3.32 -27.64
CA GLU A 137 1.26 -2.25 -28.56
C GLU A 137 2.11 -1.17 -27.87
N SER A 138 2.88 -0.42 -28.66
CA SER A 138 3.59 0.74 -28.13
C SER A 138 2.58 1.79 -27.71
N GLY A 139 2.69 2.30 -26.49
CA GLY A 139 1.56 2.99 -25.88
C GLY A 139 1.91 3.94 -24.76
N ILE A 140 0.90 4.70 -24.38
CA ILE A 140 0.92 5.69 -23.31
C ILE A 140 -0.22 5.34 -22.36
N ALA A 141 0.07 5.30 -21.06
CA ALA A 141 -0.93 5.11 -20.02
C ALA A 141 -0.65 6.03 -18.83
N LEU A 142 -1.70 6.32 -18.08
CA LEU A 142 -1.64 7.06 -16.85
C LEU A 142 -2.07 6.15 -15.71
N THR A 143 -1.27 6.09 -14.65
CA THR A 143 -1.59 5.25 -13.49
C THR A 143 -1.49 6.07 -12.22
N GLN A 144 -2.37 5.77 -11.26
CA GLN A 144 -2.30 6.36 -9.94
C GLN A 144 -2.67 5.37 -8.84
N ASN A 145 -1.89 5.42 -7.77
CA ASN A 145 -2.12 4.68 -6.54
C ASN A 145 -2.94 5.53 -5.57
N PHE A 146 -3.82 4.87 -4.82
CA PHE A 146 -4.74 5.50 -3.89
C PHE A 146 -5.18 4.53 -2.79
N VAL A 147 -5.67 5.07 -1.68
CA VAL A 147 -6.31 4.28 -0.63
C VAL A 147 -7.83 4.51 -0.72
N PRO A 148 -8.59 3.58 -1.33
CA PRO A 148 -10.03 3.77 -1.52
C PRO A 148 -10.78 3.82 -0.20
N GLN A 149 -11.83 4.64 -0.16
CA GLN A 149 -12.87 4.52 0.85
C GLN A 149 -13.77 3.32 0.56
N SER A 150 -13.49 2.19 1.19
CA SER A 150 -14.37 1.02 1.18
C SER A 150 -15.35 1.03 2.36
N PRO A 151 -16.59 0.52 2.19
CA PRO A 151 -17.59 0.50 3.27
C PRO A 151 -17.11 -0.19 4.55
N GLY A 152 -16.29 -1.24 4.43
CA GLY A 152 -15.71 -1.97 5.55
C GLY A 152 -14.37 -1.43 6.06
N LEU A 153 -13.86 -0.32 5.51
CA LEU A 153 -12.56 0.30 5.84
C LEU A 153 -11.34 -0.63 5.73
N HIS A 154 -11.48 -1.78 5.04
CA HIS A 154 -10.39 -2.76 4.92
C HIS A 154 -9.14 -2.14 4.31
N ASN A 155 -9.28 -1.39 3.20
CA ASN A 155 -8.15 -0.76 2.53
C ASN A 155 -7.43 0.27 3.42
N LEU A 156 -8.20 1.04 4.20
CA LEU A 156 -7.62 1.98 5.16
C LEU A 156 -6.88 1.24 6.28
N SER A 157 -7.46 0.16 6.81
CA SER A 157 -6.82 -0.65 7.85
C SER A 157 -5.53 -1.33 7.37
N GLU A 158 -5.51 -1.82 6.12
CA GLU A 158 -4.31 -2.42 5.52
C GLU A 158 -3.22 -1.38 5.30
N ALA A 159 -3.57 -0.19 4.78
CA ALA A 159 -2.61 0.91 4.61
C ALA A 159 -2.02 1.35 5.96
N LEU A 160 -2.84 1.52 7.00
CA LEU A 160 -2.38 1.84 8.35
C LEU A 160 -1.46 0.75 8.92
N SER A 161 -1.83 -0.52 8.78
CA SER A 161 -1.03 -1.65 9.25
C SER A 161 0.29 -1.75 8.50
N PHE A 162 0.28 -1.56 7.18
CA PHE A 162 1.48 -1.61 6.35
C PHE A 162 2.47 -0.52 6.75
N LEU A 163 2.01 0.74 6.84
CA LEU A 163 2.88 1.86 7.22
C LEU A 163 3.47 1.69 8.62
N ARG A 164 2.72 1.09 9.55
CA ARG A 164 3.13 0.87 10.94
C ARG A 164 4.05 -0.34 11.11
N ASP A 165 3.64 -1.48 10.58
CA ASP A 165 4.23 -2.79 10.89
C ASP A 165 5.26 -3.25 9.84
N LYS A 166 5.34 -2.57 8.68
CA LYS A 166 6.30 -2.85 7.60
C LYS A 166 7.07 -1.59 7.17
N ALA A 167 7.53 -0.82 8.15
CA ALA A 167 8.18 0.48 7.93
C ALA A 167 9.38 0.41 6.97
N ASP A 168 10.13 -0.69 6.99
CA ASP A 168 11.27 -0.98 6.09
C ASP A 168 10.85 -1.20 4.62
N GLN A 169 9.59 -1.55 4.37
CA GLN A 169 9.03 -1.79 3.04
C GLN A 169 8.23 -0.58 2.51
N VAL A 170 8.09 0.48 3.31
CA VAL A 170 7.42 1.72 2.91
C VAL A 170 8.26 2.45 1.86
N SER A 171 7.62 2.90 0.79
CA SER A 171 8.33 3.56 -0.32
C SER A 171 7.55 4.74 -0.92
N GLY A 172 8.25 5.55 -1.71
CA GLY A 172 7.68 6.69 -2.43
C GLY A 172 7.55 7.98 -1.62
N PHE A 173 7.70 7.94 -0.29
CA PHE A 173 7.80 9.14 0.53
C PHE A 173 9.11 9.89 0.29
N ARG A 174 9.11 11.20 0.52
CA ARG A 174 10.34 11.99 0.50
C ARG A 174 11.24 11.59 1.68
N HIS A 175 12.56 11.75 1.49
CA HIS A 175 13.56 11.35 2.49
C HIS A 175 13.48 12.11 3.82
N ASP A 176 12.86 13.29 3.85
CA ASP A 176 12.66 14.09 5.06
C ASP A 176 11.44 13.66 5.89
N ILE A 177 10.65 12.70 5.40
CA ILE A 177 9.53 12.12 6.16
C ILE A 177 10.03 10.89 6.93
N GLU A 178 10.40 11.11 8.19
CA GLU A 178 10.97 10.06 9.05
C GLU A 178 9.94 8.99 9.47
N ASN A 179 8.71 9.39 9.78
CA ASN A 179 7.67 8.48 10.25
C ASN A 179 6.35 8.66 9.46
N PRO A 180 6.24 8.00 8.29
CA PRO A 180 5.02 8.03 7.47
C PRO A 180 3.77 7.56 8.19
N SER A 181 3.89 6.58 9.10
CA SER A 181 2.76 6.04 9.87
C SER A 181 2.14 7.12 10.78
N ASP A 182 2.96 7.75 11.62
CA ASP A 182 2.50 8.76 12.56
C ASP A 182 1.96 10.00 11.83
N LEU A 183 2.61 10.39 10.72
CA LEU A 183 2.11 11.46 9.87
C LEU A 183 0.72 11.13 9.32
N PHE A 184 0.52 9.93 8.78
CA PHE A 184 -0.75 9.53 8.21
C PHE A 184 -1.85 9.44 9.27
N ILE A 185 -1.57 8.85 10.43
CA ILE A 185 -2.49 8.78 11.57
C ILE A 185 -2.90 10.19 12.03
N LYS A 186 -1.93 11.11 12.18
CA LYS A 186 -2.19 12.50 12.59
C LYS A 186 -3.11 13.22 11.59
N ARG A 187 -2.84 13.12 10.29
CA ARG A 187 -3.63 13.78 9.24
C ARG A 187 -5.02 13.17 9.10
N MET A 188 -5.13 11.85 9.21
CA MET A 188 -6.42 11.15 9.25
C MET A 188 -7.23 11.53 10.48
N GLY A 189 -6.61 11.65 11.66
CA GLY A 189 -7.29 12.01 12.90
C GLY A 189 -7.85 13.44 12.87
N ALA A 190 -7.17 14.35 12.18
CA ALA A 190 -7.65 15.72 12.01
C ALA A 190 -8.87 15.83 11.08
N LYS A 191 -8.96 14.98 10.04
CA LYS A 191 -10.02 15.09 9.00
C LYS A 191 -11.14 14.07 9.14
N TYR A 192 -10.83 12.86 9.59
CA TYR A 192 -11.73 11.70 9.66
C TYR A 192 -11.53 10.89 10.96
N PRO A 193 -11.67 11.50 12.16
CA PRO A 193 -11.36 10.86 13.44
C PRO A 193 -12.12 9.54 13.66
N GLU A 194 -13.42 9.51 13.37
CA GLU A 194 -14.25 8.30 13.56
C GLU A 194 -13.87 7.14 12.62
N LEU A 195 -13.47 7.46 11.38
CA LEU A 195 -13.04 6.44 10.41
C LEU A 195 -11.68 5.87 10.79
N LEU A 196 -10.77 6.74 11.25
CA LEU A 196 -9.46 6.34 11.74
C LEU A 196 -9.57 5.38 12.93
N GLU A 197 -10.40 5.72 13.93
CA GLU A 197 -10.59 4.86 15.11
C GLU A 197 -11.08 3.46 14.72
N LYS A 198 -12.11 3.39 13.87
CA LYS A 198 -12.65 2.11 13.37
C LYS A 198 -11.61 1.33 12.58
N ALA A 199 -10.85 1.98 11.71
CA ALA A 199 -9.83 1.32 10.89
C ALA A 199 -8.66 0.80 11.74
N LEU A 200 -8.26 1.51 12.79
CA LEU A 200 -7.25 1.06 13.75
C LEU A 200 -7.74 -0.15 14.56
N ASP A 201 -9.00 -0.17 15.01
CA ASP A 201 -9.60 -1.34 15.69
C ASP A 201 -9.61 -2.57 14.76
N ILE A 202 -9.92 -2.38 13.47
CA ILE A 202 -9.84 -3.48 12.47
C ILE A 202 -8.40 -3.98 12.31
N ALA A 203 -7.43 -3.07 12.17
CA ALA A 203 -6.01 -3.40 12.04
C ALA A 203 -5.48 -4.16 13.26
N ASP A 204 -5.82 -3.71 14.47
CA ASP A 204 -5.35 -4.33 15.71
C ASP A 204 -5.97 -5.71 15.94
N ARG A 205 -7.26 -5.88 15.65
CA ARG A 205 -7.93 -7.21 15.68
C ARG A 205 -7.27 -8.19 14.73
N LYS A 206 -6.94 -7.75 13.51
CA LYS A 206 -6.25 -8.59 12.51
C LYS A 206 -4.85 -9.01 12.98
N ALA A 207 -4.15 -8.12 13.70
CA ALA A 207 -2.85 -8.39 14.29
C ALA A 207 -2.91 -9.21 15.60
N GLY A 208 -4.10 -9.60 16.08
CA GLY A 208 -4.26 -10.28 17.36
C GLY A 208 -3.96 -9.40 18.59
N LYS A 209 -3.88 -8.08 18.41
CA LYS A 209 -3.68 -7.11 19.49
C LYS A 209 -5.04 -6.85 20.17
N LYS A 210 -5.13 -7.00 21.50
CA LYS A 210 -6.34 -6.64 22.27
C LYS A 210 -6.61 -5.14 22.16
N ARG A 211 -7.88 -4.73 22.28
CA ARG A 211 -8.30 -3.32 22.21
C ARG A 211 -7.52 -2.46 23.20
N ARG A 212 -6.91 -1.36 22.72
CA ARG A 212 -6.26 -0.34 23.57
C ARG A 212 -7.21 0.24 24.63
N TRP A 213 -8.52 0.31 24.35
CA TRP A 213 -9.53 0.77 25.30
C TRP A 213 -9.73 -0.18 26.50
N ASP A 214 -9.58 -1.50 26.32
CA ASP A 214 -9.68 -2.46 27.42
C ASP A 214 -8.48 -2.34 28.38
N THR A 215 -7.34 -1.86 27.88
CA THR A 215 -6.16 -1.56 28.71
C THR A 215 -6.36 -0.30 29.57
N ALA A 216 -7.20 0.65 29.14
CA ALA A 216 -7.55 1.82 29.95
C ALA A 216 -8.61 1.50 31.02
N ILE A 217 -9.54 0.57 30.73
CA ILE A 217 -10.56 0.11 31.70
C ILE A 217 -9.94 -0.87 32.72
N ALA A 218 -8.96 -1.69 32.32
CA ALA A 218 -8.23 -2.57 33.24
C ALA A 218 -7.34 -1.81 34.24
N VAL A 219 -7.09 -0.52 34.05
CA VAL A 219 -6.37 0.36 34.99
C VAL A 219 -7.36 1.18 35.86
N GLY A 220 -8.67 1.06 35.60
CA GLY A 220 -9.72 1.87 36.24
C GLY A 220 -10.46 1.21 37.40
N ASP A 221 -10.23 -0.08 37.70
CA ASP A 221 -11.02 -0.84 38.68
C ASP A 221 -10.20 -1.53 39.77
N GLU A 222 -9.10 -0.89 40.21
CA GLU A 222 -8.48 -1.19 41.51
C GLU A 222 -8.23 0.10 42.29
N GLN A 223 -8.89 0.21 43.44
CA GLN A 223 -8.65 1.21 44.47
C GLN A 223 -8.16 0.49 45.75
N PRO A 224 -7.45 1.17 46.67
CA PRO A 224 -6.05 1.56 46.55
C PRO A 224 -5.21 0.98 47.70
N SER A 225 -3.94 0.61 47.49
CA SER A 225 -2.96 0.58 48.58
C SER A 225 -1.51 0.52 48.08
N GLY A 226 -0.63 1.27 48.74
CA GLY A 226 0.82 1.04 48.72
C GLY A 226 1.57 1.82 47.64
N GLY A 227 2.17 2.95 48.03
CA GLY A 227 2.88 3.85 47.13
C GLY A 227 4.23 3.35 46.66
N PHE A 228 4.79 4.05 45.66
CA PHE A 228 6.22 4.11 45.42
C PHE A 228 6.62 5.50 44.94
N SER A 229 7.65 6.03 45.58
CA SER A 229 8.26 7.34 45.39
C SER A 229 9.15 7.34 44.14
N PHE A 230 9.09 8.41 43.35
CA PHE A 230 10.10 8.74 42.34
C PHE A 230 11.34 9.32 43.06
N GLY A 231 12.53 8.82 42.72
CA GLY A 231 13.81 9.36 43.16
C GLY A 231 14.87 9.12 42.10
N PHE A 232 15.22 10.16 41.35
CA PHE A 232 16.39 10.19 40.49
C PHE A 232 17.62 10.47 41.36
N ALA A 233 18.66 9.64 41.24
CA ALA A 233 20.00 9.97 41.71
C ALA A 233 21.03 9.33 40.77
N LEU A 234 21.68 10.20 40.00
CA LEU A 234 23.00 9.98 39.41
C LEU A 234 24.02 9.86 40.55
N GLY A 235 25.01 8.98 40.41
CA GLY A 235 26.13 8.86 41.33
C GLY A 235 27.19 7.93 40.75
N GLU A 236 28.19 8.55 40.13
CA GLU A 236 29.55 8.02 39.97
C GLU A 236 30.10 7.60 41.35
N ASP A 237 30.83 6.49 41.45
CA ASP A 237 32.28 6.58 41.71
C ASP A 237 32.99 5.24 41.53
N ASP A 238 34.28 5.38 41.20
CA ASP A 238 35.35 4.40 41.06
C ASP A 238 35.48 3.38 42.21
N ASP A 239 36.02 2.20 41.90
CA ASP A 239 37.26 1.71 42.55
C ASP A 239 37.82 0.43 41.87
N GLU A 240 39.16 0.40 41.81
CA GLU A 240 40.09 -0.47 41.08
C GLU A 240 40.16 -1.97 41.47
N ILE A 241 40.39 -2.82 40.43
CA ILE A 241 41.46 -3.87 40.22
C ILE A 241 41.84 -4.83 41.39
N PRO A 242 42.17 -6.13 41.17
CA PRO A 242 42.49 -6.84 39.91
C PRO A 242 41.55 -7.97 39.48
#